data_AF-A0A9E2IW79-F1
#
_entry.id   AF-A0A9E2IW79-F1
#
_cell.length_a   1.000
_cell.length_b   1.000
_cell.length_c   1.000
_cell.angle_alpha   90.00
_cell.angle_beta   90.00
_cell.angle_gamma   90.00
#
_symmetry.space_group_name_H-M   'P 1'
#
loop_
_entity.id
_entity.type
_entity.pdbx_description
1 polymer ?
#
loop_
_entity_poly.entity_id
_entity_poly.type
_entity_poly.pdbx_seq_one_letter_code
_entity_poly.pdbx_strand_id
1 'polypeptide(L)'
;MNPHRGMPEDITEAYYRGLMHSVGYRRKDLDKPQIAVVNSWTEVNPGHQPLRELAQRVKEGIWAAGGCPCEFNVPAPCDGMAQGPGMRELSIPAAMLVGMELHTSVAMVTDGRFSGATRGPCVGHVCPEAWDNGPIAYVRDGDPIEINVTEGRLEWLVSDDEFRRRREAGAQKPNHPAPGMLAAYRRMVGSADTGALWL
;
A
#
# COMPACT_ATOMS: atom_id res chain seq x y z
N MET A 1 -5.41 -34.93 -15.56
CA MET A 1 -5.02 -34.15 -16.76
C MET A 1 -6.13 -34.31 -17.78
N ASN A 2 -6.62 -33.21 -18.36
CA ASN A 2 -7.66 -33.25 -19.40
C ASN A 2 -7.06 -33.88 -20.69
N PRO A 3 -7.61 -34.97 -21.23
CA PRO A 3 -7.04 -35.71 -22.37
C PRO A 3 -7.03 -34.94 -23.70
N HIS A 4 -7.66 -33.77 -23.77
CA HIS A 4 -7.82 -33.01 -25.02
C HIS A 4 -6.78 -31.92 -25.27
N ARG A 5 -5.89 -31.60 -24.33
CA ARG A 5 -4.90 -30.53 -24.52
C ARG A 5 -3.68 -31.05 -25.28
N GLY A 6 -3.27 -30.38 -26.37
CA GLY A 6 -2.05 -30.70 -27.12
C GLY A 6 -2.22 -31.57 -28.36
N MET A 7 -3.45 -31.87 -28.81
CA MET A 7 -3.70 -32.60 -30.06
C MET A 7 -3.60 -31.64 -31.26
N PRO A 8 -2.57 -31.75 -32.13
CA PRO A 8 -2.35 -30.79 -33.21
C PRO A 8 -3.49 -30.74 -34.25
N GLU A 9 -4.28 -31.80 -34.32
CA GLU A 9 -5.42 -31.96 -35.23
C GLU A 9 -6.67 -31.16 -34.78
N ASP A 10 -6.70 -30.71 -33.53
CA ASP A 10 -7.83 -29.96 -32.97
C ASP A 10 -7.73 -28.49 -33.36
N ILE A 11 -8.76 -27.97 -34.03
CA ILE A 11 -8.82 -26.56 -34.45
C ILE A 11 -8.68 -25.59 -33.28
N THR A 12 -9.11 -25.98 -32.08
CA THR A 12 -8.99 -25.17 -30.86
C THR A 12 -7.54 -25.08 -30.39
N GLU A 13 -6.74 -26.13 -30.60
CA GLU A 13 -5.31 -26.17 -30.30
C GLU A 13 -4.52 -25.31 -31.30
N ALA A 14 -4.90 -25.31 -32.58
CA ALA A 14 -4.29 -24.46 -33.59
C ALA A 14 -4.48 -22.96 -33.27
N TYR A 15 -5.67 -22.57 -32.82
CA TYR A 15 -5.96 -21.20 -32.37
C TYR A 15 -5.13 -20.81 -31.13
N TYR A 16 -5.10 -21.67 -30.11
CA TYR A 16 -4.30 -21.46 -28.90
C TYR A 16 -2.81 -21.30 -29.23
N ARG A 17 -2.24 -22.19 -30.05
CA ARG A 17 -0.83 -22.12 -30.46
C ARG A 17 -0.53 -20.84 -31.24
N GLY A 18 -1.42 -20.44 -32.14
CA GLY A 18 -1.30 -19.18 -32.88
C GLY A 18 -1.20 -17.96 -31.96
N LEU A 19 -2.08 -17.87 -30.95
CA LEU A 19 -2.03 -16.80 -29.95
C LEU A 19 -0.79 -16.85 -29.07
N MET A 20 -0.37 -18.04 -28.64
CA MET A 20 0.83 -18.17 -27.80
C MET A 20 2.11 -17.85 -28.58
N HIS A 21 2.15 -18.13 -29.89
CA HIS A 21 3.23 -17.70 -30.77
C HIS A 21 3.32 -16.17 -30.89
N SER A 22 2.19 -15.46 -30.94
CA SER A 22 2.19 -14.00 -31.06
C SER A 22 2.78 -13.29 -29.83
N VAL A 23 2.69 -13.92 -28.66
CA VAL A 23 3.32 -13.44 -27.41
C VAL A 23 4.70 -14.05 -27.15
N GLY A 24 5.27 -14.76 -28.12
CA GLY A 24 6.68 -15.15 -28.15
C GLY A 24 7.00 -16.59 -27.72
N TYR A 25 6.02 -17.44 -27.41
CA TYR A 25 6.29 -18.86 -27.14
C TYR A 25 6.65 -19.60 -28.43
N ARG A 26 7.66 -20.47 -28.39
CA ARG A 26 7.95 -21.38 -29.51
C ARG A 26 7.15 -22.66 -29.36
N ARG A 27 7.01 -23.42 -30.44
CA ARG A 27 6.29 -24.70 -30.43
C ARG A 27 6.81 -25.65 -29.34
N LYS A 28 8.13 -25.79 -29.25
CA LYS A 28 8.81 -26.61 -28.22
C LYS A 28 8.61 -26.13 -26.78
N ASP A 29 8.23 -24.87 -26.58
CA ASP A 29 7.96 -24.34 -25.25
C ASP A 29 6.54 -24.71 -24.80
N LEU A 30 5.58 -24.79 -25.73
CA LEU A 30 4.19 -25.16 -25.46
C LEU A 30 4.02 -26.65 -25.14
N ASP A 31 4.95 -27.49 -25.59
CA ASP A 31 4.98 -28.92 -25.26
C ASP A 31 5.50 -29.19 -23.83
N LYS A 32 6.06 -28.18 -23.15
CA LYS A 32 6.53 -28.29 -21.75
C LYS A 32 5.39 -28.07 -20.75
N PRO A 33 5.55 -28.49 -19.48
CA PRO A 33 4.65 -28.12 -18.40
C PRO A 33 4.51 -26.60 -18.29
N GLN A 34 3.28 -26.11 -18.47
CA GLN A 34 2.95 -24.69 -18.36
C GLN A 34 2.79 -24.34 -16.88
N ILE A 35 3.55 -23.35 -16.40
CA ILE A 35 3.55 -22.92 -15.00
C ILE A 35 3.18 -21.45 -14.93
N ALA A 36 2.07 -21.14 -14.26
CA ALA A 36 1.64 -19.77 -14.07
C ALA A 36 2.46 -19.08 -12.98
N VAL A 37 2.93 -17.86 -13.25
CA VAL A 37 3.51 -16.94 -12.28
C VAL A 37 2.51 -15.82 -12.06
N VAL A 38 1.83 -15.86 -10.91
CA VAL A 38 0.85 -14.83 -10.53
C VAL A 38 1.60 -13.70 -9.85
N ASN A 39 1.62 -12.52 -10.48
CA ASN A 39 2.37 -11.37 -9.99
C ASN A 39 1.42 -10.23 -9.61
N SER A 40 1.75 -9.49 -8.56
CA SER A 40 1.05 -8.26 -8.16
C SER A 40 1.91 -7.02 -8.40
N TRP A 41 2.99 -7.11 -9.18
CA TRP A 41 3.79 -5.96 -9.55
C TRP A 41 2.94 -4.89 -10.26
N THR A 42 3.17 -3.64 -9.88
CA THR A 42 2.61 -2.47 -10.55
C THR A 42 3.49 -1.25 -10.29
N GLU A 43 3.45 -0.27 -11.19
CA GLU A 43 4.22 0.98 -11.09
C GLU A 43 3.67 1.92 -10.00
N VAL A 44 2.41 1.73 -9.60
CA VAL A 44 1.73 2.61 -8.63
C VAL A 44 1.86 2.16 -7.17
N ASN A 45 2.52 1.03 -6.93
CA ASN A 45 2.66 0.46 -5.59
C ASN A 45 4.14 0.18 -5.25
N PRO A 46 4.78 1.05 -4.43
CA PRO A 46 6.19 0.91 -4.06
C PRO A 46 6.53 -0.42 -3.40
N GLY A 47 5.63 -0.99 -2.59
CA GLY A 47 5.87 -2.28 -1.91
C GLY A 47 5.94 -3.48 -2.86
N HIS A 48 5.40 -3.34 -4.06
CA HIS A 48 5.39 -4.40 -5.07
C HIS A 48 6.45 -4.20 -6.16
N GLN A 49 7.21 -3.09 -6.14
CA GLN A 49 8.30 -2.83 -7.10
C GLN A 49 9.26 -4.02 -7.26
N PRO A 50 9.79 -4.64 -6.17
CA PRO A 50 10.72 -5.76 -6.29
C PRO A 50 10.13 -7.02 -6.94
N LEU A 51 8.79 -7.13 -6.98
CA LEU A 51 8.12 -8.32 -7.52
C LEU A 51 8.32 -8.47 -9.03
N ARG A 52 8.67 -7.40 -9.76
CA ARG A 52 9.04 -7.50 -11.18
C ARG A 52 10.30 -8.32 -11.37
N GLU A 53 11.35 -8.00 -10.62
CA GLU A 53 12.63 -8.71 -10.71
C GLU A 53 12.53 -10.13 -10.15
N LEU A 54 11.79 -10.29 -9.04
CA LEU A 54 11.56 -11.60 -8.45
C LEU A 54 10.81 -12.53 -9.42
N ALA A 55 9.77 -12.04 -10.10
CA ALA A 55 9.04 -12.81 -11.09
C ALA A 55 9.95 -13.24 -12.25
N GLN A 56 10.87 -12.39 -12.74
CA GLN A 56 11.81 -12.82 -13.77
C GLN A 56 12.73 -13.95 -13.30
N ARG A 57 13.28 -13.85 -12.08
CA ARG A 57 14.12 -14.93 -11.52
C ARG A 57 13.36 -16.25 -11.36
N VAL A 58 12.09 -16.18 -10.95
CA VAL A 58 11.21 -17.37 -10.87
C VAL A 58 11.00 -17.97 -12.27
N LYS A 59 10.74 -17.15 -13.28
CA LYS A 59 10.56 -17.59 -14.67
C LYS A 59 11.83 -18.24 -15.23
N GLU A 60 13.00 -17.67 -14.96
CA GLU A 60 14.29 -18.26 -15.31
C GLU A 60 14.50 -19.64 -14.68
N GLY A 61 14.17 -19.79 -13.40
CA GLY A 61 14.20 -21.07 -12.70
C GLY A 61 13.25 -22.11 -13.32
N ILE A 62 12.03 -21.70 -13.68
CA ILE A 62 11.07 -22.56 -14.37
C ILE A 62 11.63 -23.02 -15.73
N TRP A 63 12.22 -22.11 -16.50
CA TRP A 63 12.85 -22.46 -17.77
C TRP A 63 14.00 -23.46 -17.58
N ALA A 64 14.88 -23.22 -16.61
CA ALA A 64 16.01 -24.08 -16.31
C ALA A 64 15.58 -25.49 -15.86
N ALA A 65 14.45 -25.60 -15.16
CA ALA A 65 13.86 -26.86 -14.74
C ALA A 65 13.09 -27.60 -15.86
N GLY A 66 13.07 -27.05 -17.09
CA GLY A 66 12.38 -27.67 -18.23
C GLY A 66 10.88 -27.35 -18.33
N GLY A 67 10.37 -26.41 -17.51
CA GLY A 67 9.02 -25.89 -17.62
C GLY A 67 8.90 -24.73 -18.61
N CYS A 68 7.69 -24.20 -18.75
CA CYS A 68 7.37 -23.01 -19.53
C CYS A 68 6.55 -22.04 -18.66
N PRO A 69 7.11 -20.90 -18.24
CA PRO A 69 6.44 -19.97 -17.36
C PRO A 69 5.53 -19.01 -18.13
N CYS A 70 4.34 -18.74 -17.59
CA CYS A 70 3.42 -17.70 -18.07
C CYS A 70 3.10 -16.74 -16.93
N GLU A 71 3.44 -15.46 -17.09
CA GLU A 71 3.18 -14.43 -16.07
C GLU A 71 1.90 -13.66 -16.38
N PHE A 72 1.06 -13.44 -15.37
CA PHE A 72 -0.04 -12.49 -15.45
C PHE A 72 -0.19 -11.72 -14.16
N ASN A 73 -0.72 -10.51 -14.28
CA ASN A 73 -0.89 -9.62 -13.14
C ASN A 73 -2.26 -9.79 -12.51
N VAL A 74 -2.32 -9.67 -11.19
CA VAL A 74 -3.54 -9.49 -10.41
C VAL A 74 -3.60 -8.05 -9.89
N PRO A 75 -4.80 -7.53 -9.56
CA PRO A 75 -4.89 -6.30 -8.79
C PRO A 75 -3.95 -6.38 -7.60
N ALA A 76 -3.26 -5.28 -7.36
CA ALA A 76 -2.24 -5.14 -6.34
C ALA A 76 -2.78 -4.24 -5.22
N PRO A 77 -3.87 -4.62 -4.52
CA PRO A 77 -4.31 -3.87 -3.36
C PRO A 77 -3.16 -3.94 -2.37
N CYS A 78 -2.58 -2.79 -2.09
CA CYS A 78 -1.48 -2.71 -1.18
C CYS A 78 -1.68 -1.52 -0.28
N ASP A 79 -1.38 -1.83 0.95
CA ASP A 79 -1.13 -0.98 2.09
C ASP A 79 0.04 -0.05 1.75
N GLY A 80 -0.19 0.94 0.89
CA GLY A 80 0.83 1.82 0.35
C GLY A 80 1.58 2.53 1.47
N MET A 81 2.89 2.32 1.51
CA MET A 81 3.87 3.01 2.35
C MET A 81 3.70 2.81 3.87
N ALA A 82 4.38 1.76 4.32
CA ALA A 82 4.99 1.61 5.63
C ALA A 82 4.08 1.46 6.88
N GLN A 83 4.51 0.49 7.70
CA GLN A 83 4.48 0.52 9.16
C GLN A 83 3.30 -0.08 9.95
N GLY A 84 3.44 -1.38 10.23
CA GLY A 84 3.53 -1.76 11.64
C GLY A 84 4.65 -0.99 12.38
N PRO A 85 4.75 -1.14 13.70
CA PRO A 85 4.99 -0.03 14.63
C PRO A 85 5.53 1.32 14.11
N GLY A 86 4.64 2.11 13.47
CA GLY A 86 4.88 3.52 13.21
C GLY A 86 3.92 4.26 12.27
N MET A 87 2.94 3.62 11.61
CA MET A 87 1.89 4.32 10.82
C MET A 87 0.77 3.37 10.33
N ARG A 88 -0.06 2.84 11.23
CA ARG A 88 -1.10 1.85 10.85
C ARG A 88 -2.21 2.48 10.01
N GLU A 89 -2.71 1.72 9.03
CA GLU A 89 -3.90 2.08 8.27
C GLU A 89 -5.15 2.08 9.15
N LEU A 90 -5.93 3.16 9.09
CA LEU A 90 -7.18 3.28 9.84
C LEU A 90 -8.39 2.80 9.03
N SER A 91 -8.22 1.75 8.20
CA SER A 91 -9.31 1.19 7.38
C SER A 91 -10.46 0.62 8.23
N ILE A 92 -10.15 0.03 9.38
CA ILE A 92 -11.16 -0.47 10.32
C ILE A 92 -11.97 0.70 10.92
N PRO A 93 -11.37 1.73 11.52
CA PRO A 93 -12.11 2.92 11.97
C PRO A 93 -12.95 3.59 10.87
N ALA A 94 -12.40 3.75 9.66
CA ALA A 94 -13.12 4.32 8.52
C ALA A 94 -14.32 3.44 8.12
N ALA A 95 -14.13 2.12 8.04
CA ALA A 95 -15.21 1.18 7.74
C ALA A 95 -16.28 1.14 8.84
N MET A 96 -15.88 1.31 10.11
CA MET A 96 -16.81 1.42 11.24
C MET A 96 -17.68 2.67 11.12
N LEU A 97 -17.12 3.84 10.77
CA LEU A 97 -17.91 5.06 10.55
C LEU A 97 -18.90 4.90 9.40
N VAL A 98 -18.51 4.20 8.33
CA VAL A 98 -19.45 3.88 7.24
C VAL A 98 -20.55 2.94 7.72
N GLY A 99 -20.20 1.87 8.42
CA GLY A 99 -21.17 0.89 8.95
C GLY A 99 -22.12 1.47 10.00
N MET A 100 -21.68 2.51 10.72
CA MET A 100 -22.50 3.28 11.66
C MET A 100 -23.23 4.46 11.02
N GLU A 101 -23.11 4.64 9.70
CA GLU A 101 -23.69 5.76 8.93
C GLU A 101 -23.20 7.16 9.38
N LEU A 102 -22.05 7.23 10.04
CA LEU A 102 -21.45 8.47 10.56
C LEU A 102 -20.47 9.13 9.58
N HIS A 103 -20.15 8.49 8.47
CA HIS A 103 -19.20 9.01 7.46
C HIS A 103 -19.59 10.38 6.84
N THR A 104 -20.83 10.85 7.02
CA THR A 104 -21.28 12.17 6.55
C THR A 104 -21.24 13.24 7.64
N SER A 105 -21.09 12.86 8.92
CA SER A 105 -21.14 13.75 10.07
C SER A 105 -19.86 13.74 10.91
N VAL A 106 -18.97 12.77 10.69
CA VAL A 106 -17.70 12.60 11.38
C VAL A 106 -16.56 12.64 10.38
N ALA A 107 -15.59 13.50 10.66
CA ALA A 107 -14.32 13.56 9.94
C ALA A 107 -13.24 12.76 10.67
N MET A 108 -12.24 12.30 9.92
CA MET A 108 -11.07 11.65 10.48
C MET A 108 -9.80 12.37 10.05
N VAL A 109 -8.88 12.53 11.00
CA VAL A 109 -7.57 13.14 10.77
C VAL A 109 -6.52 12.25 11.42
N THR A 110 -5.43 11.97 10.71
CA THR A 110 -4.33 11.17 11.22
C THR A 110 -3.02 11.57 10.54
N ASP A 111 -1.92 11.50 11.29
CA ASP A 111 -0.56 11.43 10.76
C ASP A 111 -0.27 10.09 10.08
N GLY A 112 -1.20 9.14 10.20
CA GLY A 112 -1.31 7.87 9.50
C GLY A 112 -1.88 7.95 8.09
N ARG A 113 -2.36 6.82 7.57
CA ARG A 113 -2.95 6.74 6.22
C ARG A 113 -4.33 6.09 6.25
N PHE A 114 -5.11 6.42 5.23
CA PHE A 114 -6.41 5.81 4.96
C PHE A 114 -6.35 4.89 3.74
N SER A 115 -7.24 3.90 3.72
CA SER A 115 -7.47 3.09 2.53
C SER A 115 -8.15 3.91 1.44
N GLY A 116 -7.95 3.54 0.16
CA GLY A 116 -8.72 4.11 -0.95
C GLY A 116 -10.23 3.79 -0.91
N ALA A 117 -10.70 2.96 0.03
CA ALA A 117 -12.11 2.61 0.23
C ALA A 117 -12.82 3.51 1.27
N THR A 118 -12.18 4.59 1.70
CA THR A 118 -12.71 5.51 2.71
C THR A 118 -13.83 6.38 2.14
N ARG A 119 -14.87 6.64 2.94
CA ARG A 119 -15.95 7.59 2.61
C ARG A 119 -15.99 8.69 3.66
N GLY A 120 -16.32 9.90 3.23
CA GLY A 120 -16.34 11.08 4.09
C GLY A 120 -14.99 11.82 4.16
N PRO A 121 -14.92 12.90 4.93
CA PRO A 121 -13.72 13.74 5.05
C PRO A 121 -12.65 13.02 5.90
N CYS A 122 -11.66 12.45 5.22
CA CYS A 122 -10.56 11.71 5.84
C CYS A 122 -9.21 12.29 5.38
N VAL A 123 -8.49 12.91 6.30
CA VAL A 123 -7.20 13.59 6.06
C VAL A 123 -6.07 12.76 6.66
N GLY A 124 -5.30 12.10 5.79
CA GLY A 124 -4.09 11.35 6.19
C GLY A 124 -2.82 12.14 5.94
N HIS A 125 -1.69 11.55 6.31
CA HIS A 125 -0.33 12.08 6.11
C HIS A 125 -0.12 13.47 6.71
N VAL A 126 -0.78 13.76 7.84
CA VAL A 126 -0.55 15.01 8.56
C VAL A 126 0.91 15.10 8.99
N CYS A 127 1.59 16.12 8.50
CA CYS A 127 3.00 16.38 8.77
C CYS A 127 3.18 17.75 9.45
N PRO A 128 4.11 17.90 10.41
CA PRO A 128 4.91 16.84 11.03
C PRO A 128 4.06 15.84 11.83
N GLU A 129 4.51 14.59 11.93
CA GLU A 129 3.77 13.53 12.63
C GLU A 129 3.80 13.71 14.16
N ALA A 130 2.93 12.98 14.87
CA ALA A 130 2.87 13.06 16.33
C ALA A 130 4.17 12.60 16.99
N TRP A 131 4.84 11.59 16.42
CA TRP A 131 6.11 11.07 16.95
C TRP A 131 7.23 12.12 16.90
N ASP A 132 7.19 13.00 15.92
CA ASP A 132 8.15 14.10 15.74
C ASP A 132 7.70 15.41 16.39
N ASN A 133 6.72 15.33 17.29
CA ASN A 133 6.17 16.47 18.03
C ASN A 133 5.48 17.51 17.11
N GLY A 134 4.85 17.06 16.03
CA GLY A 134 3.99 17.92 15.21
C GLY A 134 2.73 18.37 15.96
N PRO A 135 1.96 19.33 15.41
CA PRO A 135 0.78 19.89 16.08
C PRO A 135 -0.25 18.84 16.51
N ILE A 136 -0.43 17.79 15.70
CA ILE A 136 -1.37 16.69 15.97
C ILE A 136 -1.05 15.93 17.28
N ALA A 137 0.20 15.96 17.77
CA ALA A 137 0.60 15.34 19.05
C ALA A 137 -0.03 16.01 20.28
N TYR A 138 -0.52 17.26 20.13
CA TYR A 138 -0.97 18.12 21.24
C TYR A 138 -2.47 18.37 21.24
N VAL A 139 -3.18 17.84 20.25
CA VAL A 139 -4.63 17.87 20.15
C VAL A 139 -5.22 17.10 21.33
N ARG A 140 -6.28 17.64 21.93
CA ARG A 140 -7.01 17.03 23.06
C ARG A 140 -8.50 16.98 22.74
N ASP A 141 -9.21 16.10 23.44
CA ASP A 141 -10.66 16.00 23.35
C ASP A 141 -11.32 17.37 23.59
N GLY A 142 -12.23 17.75 22.69
CA GLY A 142 -12.95 19.02 22.73
C GLY A 142 -12.27 20.18 21.98
N ASP A 143 -11.05 20.00 21.47
CA ASP A 143 -10.43 21.04 20.65
C ASP A 143 -11.14 21.18 19.29
N PRO A 144 -11.46 22.40 18.85
CA PRO A 144 -12.03 22.63 17.53
C PRO A 144 -10.99 22.45 16.42
N ILE A 145 -11.37 21.71 15.37
CA ILE A 145 -10.56 21.49 14.17
C ILE A 145 -11.43 21.85 12.96
N GLU A 146 -10.91 22.67 12.06
CA GLU A 146 -11.56 23.02 10.79
C GLU A 146 -10.89 22.28 9.63
N ILE A 147 -11.71 21.69 8.77
CA ILE A 147 -11.28 21.05 7.52
C ILE A 147 -11.96 21.79 6.36
N ASN A 148 -11.19 22.59 5.64
CA ASN A 148 -11.66 23.32 4.47
C ASN A 148 -11.09 22.67 3.20
N VAL A 149 -11.87 21.78 2.59
CA VAL A 149 -11.48 21.03 1.39
C VAL A 149 -11.32 21.95 0.17
N THR A 150 -12.15 22.98 0.06
CA THR A 150 -12.13 23.93 -1.05
C THR A 150 -10.83 24.72 -1.10
N GLU A 151 -10.32 25.10 0.07
CA GLU A 151 -9.08 25.87 0.21
C GLU A 151 -7.87 24.99 0.55
N GLY A 152 -8.06 23.68 0.68
CA GLY A 152 -7.01 22.71 1.00
C GLY A 152 -6.39 22.92 2.39
N ARG A 153 -7.17 23.37 3.38
CA ARG A 153 -6.69 23.66 4.74
C ARG A 153 -7.20 22.68 5.79
N LEU A 154 -6.33 22.38 6.75
CA LEU A 154 -6.61 21.69 8.00
C LEU A 154 -6.08 22.58 9.12
N GLU A 155 -6.97 23.13 9.93
CA GLU A 155 -6.62 24.09 10.97
C GLU A 155 -7.05 23.60 12.35
N TRP A 156 -6.13 23.69 13.31
CA TRP A 156 -6.43 23.48 14.71
C TRP A 156 -6.73 24.83 15.34
N LEU A 157 -7.99 25.06 15.72
CA LEU A 157 -8.51 26.37 16.12
C LEU A 157 -8.22 26.69 17.61
N VAL A 158 -6.97 26.51 18.02
CA VAL A 158 -6.46 26.93 19.34
C VAL A 158 -5.57 28.16 19.18
N SER A 159 -5.46 28.96 20.24
CA SER A 159 -4.54 30.10 20.23
C SER A 159 -3.08 29.63 20.22
N ASP A 160 -2.20 30.45 19.61
CA ASP A 160 -0.76 30.19 19.61
C ASP A 160 -0.17 30.08 21.03
N ASP A 161 -0.73 30.82 21.98
CA ASP A 161 -0.32 30.77 23.39
C ASP A 161 -0.65 29.41 24.01
N GLU A 162 -1.84 28.87 23.73
CA GLU A 162 -2.24 27.55 24.19
C GLU A 162 -1.42 26.44 23.53
N PHE A 163 -1.15 26.56 22.23
CA PHE A 163 -0.28 25.64 21.52
C PHE A 163 1.13 25.63 22.10
N ARG A 164 1.72 26.81 22.34
CA ARG A 164 3.05 26.95 22.97
C ARG A 164 3.07 26.32 24.36
N ARG A 165 2.07 26.59 25.19
CA ARG A 165 1.92 25.99 26.53
C ARG A 165 1.88 24.46 26.48
N ARG A 166 1.13 23.88 25.54
CA ARG A 166 1.04 22.41 25.38
C ARG A 166 2.35 21.82 24.87
N ARG A 167 3.03 22.51 23.96
CA ARG A 167 4.34 22.10 23.44
C ARG A 167 5.40 22.07 24.52
N GLU A 168 5.41 23.06 25.40
CA GLU A 168 6.32 23.11 26.57
C GLU A 168 6.04 21.99 27.58
N ALA A 169 4.77 21.63 27.78
CA ALA A 169 4.39 20.48 28.61
C ALA A 169 4.86 19.14 28.04
N GLY A 170 5.13 19.08 26.73
CA GLY A 170 5.60 17.89 26.02
C GLY A 170 4.49 16.90 25.66
N ALA A 171 4.64 16.26 24.50
CA ALA A 171 3.73 15.21 24.08
C ALA A 171 4.09 13.88 24.77
N GLN A 172 3.07 13.15 25.24
CA GLN A 172 3.27 11.80 25.74
C GLN A 172 3.39 10.82 24.56
N LYS A 173 4.60 10.32 24.31
CA LYS A 173 4.80 9.28 23.31
C LYS A 173 4.22 7.94 23.80
N PRO A 174 3.48 7.21 22.96
CA PRO A 174 2.97 5.90 23.33
C PRO A 174 4.13 4.93 23.55
N ASN A 175 3.99 4.02 24.52
CA ASN A 175 4.96 2.95 24.74
C ASN A 175 4.90 1.95 23.59
N HIS A 176 5.72 2.19 22.57
CA HIS A 176 5.66 1.46 21.31
C HIS A 176 7.03 0.93 20.91
N PRO A 177 7.50 -0.18 21.52
CA PRO A 177 8.81 -0.74 21.22
C PRO A 177 8.90 -1.20 19.76
N ALA A 178 10.02 -0.89 19.11
CA ALA A 178 10.32 -1.31 17.73
C ALA A 178 11.68 -2.01 17.74
N PRO A 179 11.73 -3.34 17.90
CA PRO A 179 12.99 -4.07 17.89
C PRO A 179 13.52 -4.26 16.46
N GLY A 180 14.83 -4.48 16.34
CA GLY A 180 15.49 -4.87 15.09
C GLY A 180 15.34 -3.85 13.97
N MET A 181 14.92 -4.31 12.79
CA MET A 181 14.79 -3.48 11.59
C MET A 181 13.81 -2.30 11.77
N LEU A 182 12.80 -2.44 12.62
CA LEU A 182 11.83 -1.38 12.88
C LEU A 182 12.43 -0.24 13.72
N ALA A 183 13.39 -0.54 14.60
CA ALA A 183 14.17 0.50 15.28
C ALA A 183 15.04 1.28 14.29
N ALA A 184 15.65 0.58 13.33
CA ALA A 184 16.46 1.19 12.29
C ALA A 184 15.59 2.09 11.39
N TYR A 185 14.45 1.58 10.94
CA TYR A 185 13.48 2.32 10.13
C TYR A 185 12.99 3.59 10.83
N ARG A 186 12.48 3.49 12.06
CA ARG A 186 11.99 4.63 12.85
C ARG A 186 13.04 5.73 13.04
N ARG A 187 14.32 5.37 13.09
CA ARG A 187 15.42 6.33 13.27
C ARG A 187 15.83 7.05 12.00
N MET A 188 15.52 6.49 10.83
CA MET A 188 16.11 6.92 9.55
C MET A 188 15.10 7.33 8.50
N VAL A 189 13.83 6.95 8.65
CA VAL A 189 12.78 7.31 7.71
C VAL A 189 12.57 8.83 7.69
N GLY A 190 12.42 9.39 6.49
CA GLY A 190 12.00 10.78 6.29
C GLY A 190 10.51 10.99 6.57
N SER A 191 10.08 12.26 6.57
CA SER A 191 8.68 12.61 6.77
C SER A 191 7.81 12.26 5.56
N ALA A 192 6.51 12.05 5.76
CA ALA A 192 5.58 11.61 4.72
C ALA A 192 5.43 12.64 3.57
N ASP A 193 5.58 13.94 3.85
CA ASP A 193 5.62 15.01 2.84
C ASP A 193 6.80 14.87 1.86
N THR A 194 7.89 14.22 2.28
CA THR A 194 9.05 13.89 1.43
C THR A 194 9.00 12.47 0.86
N GLY A 195 7.87 11.77 1.03
CA GLY A 195 7.69 10.41 0.54
C GLY A 195 8.22 9.33 1.48
N ALA A 196 8.43 9.64 2.77
CA ALA A 196 8.89 8.68 3.79
C ALA A 196 10.11 7.84 3.34
N LEU A 197 11.07 8.52 2.68
CA LEU A 197 12.24 7.88 2.10
C LEU A 197 13.11 7.26 3.21
N TRP A 198 13.56 6.04 2.97
CA TRP A 198 14.50 5.31 3.81
C TRP A 198 15.50 4.68 2.86
N LEU A 199 16.72 5.25 2.82
CA LEU A 199 17.87 4.91 1.97
C LEU A 199 17.62 3.92 0.82
#